data_AF-A0A839BK97-F1
#
_entry.id   AF-A0A839BK97-F1
#
_cell.length_a   1.000
_cell.length_b   1.000
_cell.length_c   1.000
_cell.angle_alpha   90.00
_cell.angle_beta   90.00
_cell.angle_gamma   90.00
#
_symmetry.space_group_name_H-M   'P 1'
#
loop_
_entity.id
_entity.type
_entity.pdbx_description
1 polymer ?
#
loop_
_entity_poly.entity_id
_entity_poly.type
_entity_poly.pdbx_seq_one_letter_code
_entity_poly.pdbx_strand_id
1 'polypeptide(L)' 'MSTIDAQAVAQRIDTVLDILVAGDYHSAIRNLEILKSELLAQKGAENAPENGQPKAPWEV' A
#
# COMPACT_ATOMS: atom_id res chain seq x y z
N MET A 1 13.49 -3.56 2.84
CA MET A 1 12.91 -2.53 1.95
C MET A 1 11.70 -3.13 1.25
N SER A 2 10.49 -2.79 1.70
CA SER A 2 9.28 -3.16 0.97
C SER A 2 9.14 -2.20 -0.20
N THR A 3 9.79 -2.53 -1.31
CA THR A 3 9.71 -1.75 -2.54
C THR A 3 8.25 -1.72 -3.01
N ILE A 4 7.68 -0.52 -3.13
CA ILE A 4 6.37 -0.34 -3.77
C ILE A 4 6.42 -1.05 -5.13
N ASP A 5 5.51 -1.99 -5.35
CA ASP A 5 5.38 -2.67 -6.63
C ASP A 5 4.72 -1.71 -7.63
N ALA A 6 5.55 -0.98 -8.37
CA ALA A 6 5.10 -0.02 -9.37
C ALA A 6 4.25 -0.69 -10.47
N GLN A 7 4.48 -1.98 -10.77
CA GLN A 7 3.69 -2.71 -11.76
C GLN A 7 2.29 -2.98 -11.24
N ALA A 8 2.16 -3.41 -9.98
CA ALA A 8 0.86 -3.59 -9.34
C ALA A 8 0.06 -2.28 -9.23
N VAL A 9 0.74 -1.16 -8.95
CA VAL A 9 0.11 0.17 -8.93
C VAL A 9 -0.41 0.56 -10.32
N ALA A 10 0.40 0.36 -11.37
CA ALA A 10 0.00 0.67 -12.74
C ALA A 10 -1.24 -0.14 -13.18
N GLN A 11 -1.27 -1.45 -12.92
CA GLN A 11 -2.43 -2.29 -13.24
C GLN A 11 -3.71 -1.83 -12.54
N ARG A 12 -3.59 -1.34 -11.30
CA ARG A 12 -4.73 -0.83 -10.57
C ARG A 12 -5.20 0.52 -11.10
N ILE A 13 -4.30 1.34 -11.60
CA ILE A 13 -4.64 2.57 -12.32
C ILE A 13 -5.39 2.23 -13.61
N ASP A 14 -4.94 1.24 -14.39
CA ASP A 14 -5.64 0.79 -15.61
C ASP A 14 -7.08 0.37 -15.30
N THR A 15 -7.27 -0.41 -14.21
CA THR A 15 -8.61 -0.81 -13.75
C THR A 15 -9.48 0.39 -13.41
N VAL A 16 -8.94 1.41 -12.74
CA VAL A 16 -9.68 2.64 -12.42
C VAL A 16 -10.06 3.40 -13.68
N LEU A 17 -9.17 3.47 -14.67
CA LEU A 17 -9.44 4.13 -15.95
C LEU A 17 -10.59 3.43 -16.70
N ASP A 18 -10.60 2.10 -16.74
CA ASP A 18 -11.70 1.32 -17.33
C ASP A 18 -13.05 1.61 -16.64
N ILE A 19 -13.05 1.69 -15.31
CA ILE A 19 -14.24 2.01 -14.51
C ILE A 19 -14.72 3.45 -14.79
N LEU A 20 -13.80 4.41 -14.90
CA LEU A 20 -14.13 5.80 -15.22
C LEU A 20 -14.74 5.93 -16.62
N VAL A 21 -14.21 5.19 -17.61
CA VAL A 21 -14.76 5.13 -18.97
C VAL A 21 -16.18 4.54 -18.96
N ALA A 22 -16.46 3.59 -18.08
CA ALA A 22 -17.80 3.04 -17.88
C ALA A 22 -18.78 4.01 -17.16
N GLY A 23 -18.29 5.15 -16.66
CA GLY A 23 -19.11 6.16 -15.98
C GLY A 23 -19.41 5.87 -14.51
N ASP A 24 -18.81 4.84 -13.91
CA ASP A 24 -18.98 4.50 -12.49
C ASP A 24 -17.94 5.22 -11.62
N TYR A 25 -18.15 6.52 -11.44
CA TYR A 25 -17.26 7.36 -10.64
C TYR A 25 -17.16 6.92 -9.18
N HIS A 26 -18.24 6.35 -8.61
CA HIS A 26 -18.25 5.90 -7.22
C HIS A 26 -17.29 4.73 -7.00
N SER A 27 -17.31 3.74 -7.91
CA SER A 27 -16.39 2.60 -7.85
C SER A 27 -14.94 3.01 -8.13
N ALA A 28 -14.72 3.97 -9.03
CA ALA A 28 -13.39 4.52 -9.30
C ALA A 28 -12.81 5.24 -8.08
N ILE A 29 -13.59 6.11 -7.44
CA ILE A 29 -13.18 6.85 -6.23
C ILE A 29 -12.81 5.86 -5.12
N ARG A 30 -13.67 4.86 -4.85
CA ARG A 30 -13.41 3.85 -3.82
C ARG A 30 -12.11 3.09 -4.09
N ASN A 31 -11.83 2.73 -5.34
CA ASN A 31 -10.57 2.06 -5.69
C ASN A 31 -9.34 2.94 -5.40
N LEU A 32 -9.41 4.22 -5.73
CA LEU A 32 -8.33 5.17 -5.46
C LEU A 32 -8.11 5.41 -3.96
N GLU A 33 -9.18 5.47 -3.17
CA GLU A 33 -9.09 5.59 -1.70
C GLU A 33 -8.39 4.38 -1.08
N ILE A 34 -8.72 3.17 -1.54
CA ILE A 34 -8.06 1.95 -1.09
C ILE A 34 -6.59 1.95 -1.53
N LEU A 35 -6.30 2.21 -2.81
CA LEU A 35 -4.94 2.24 -3.34
C LEU A 35 -4.07 3.27 -2.58
N LYS A 36 -4.59 4.46 -2.30
CA LYS A 36 -3.92 5.48 -1.50
C LYS A 36 -3.62 4.97 -0.08
N SER A 37 -4.58 4.32 0.56
CA SER A 37 -4.43 3.80 1.92
C SER A 37 -3.37 2.71 1.99
N GLU A 38 -3.34 1.80 1.01
CA GLU A 38 -2.33 0.76 0.89
C GLU A 38 -0.92 1.34 0.68
N LEU A 39 -0.78 2.33 -0.21
CA LEU A 39 0.50 2.99 -0.47
C LEU A 39 1.03 3.73 0.76
N LEU A 40 0.16 4.41 1.51
CA LEU A 40 0.52 5.06 2.77
C LEU A 40 0.91 4.06 3.84
N ALA A 41 0.22 2.92 3.94
CA ALA A 41 0.55 1.85 4.87
C ALA A 41 1.91 1.22 4.56
N GLN A 42 2.22 1.00 3.27
CA GLN A 42 3.53 0.50 2.83
C GLN A 42 4.65 1.49 3.15
N LYS A 43 4.43 2.80 2.91
CA LYS A 43 5.38 3.85 3.31
C LYS A 43 5.58 3.91 4.82
N GLY A 44 4.53 3.75 5.61
CA GLY A 44 4.60 3.70 7.07
C GLY A 44 5.35 2.48 7.59
N ALA A 45 5.14 1.32 6.98
CA ALA A 45 5.87 0.09 7.28
C ALA A 45 7.36 0.17 6.92
N GLU A 46 7.73 0.95 5.90
CA GLU A 46 9.13 1.21 5.54
C GLU A 46 9.86 2.11 6.56
N ASN A 47 9.12 2.93 7.32
CA ASN A 47 9.66 3.79 8.38
C ASN A 47 9.63 3.14 9.77
N ALA A 48 9.08 1.93 9.90
CA ALA A 48 9.19 1.16 11.13
C ALA A 48 10.63 0.63 11.25
N PRO A 49 11.38 0.92 12.33
CA PRO A 49 12.70 0.35 12.50
C PRO A 49 12.58 -1.18 12.58
N GLU A 50 13.24 -1.87 11.64
CA GLU A 50 13.50 -3.31 11.77
C GLU A 50 14.20 -3.56 13.11
N ASN A 51 13.52 -4.32 13.98
CA ASN A 51 14.10 -5.22 14.98
C ASN A 51 15.41 -4.75 15.66
N GLY A 52 15.28 -3.88 16.66
CA GLY A 52 16.27 -3.75 17.72
C GLY A 52 16.02 -4.77 18.83
N GLN A 53 16.67 -5.94 18.72
CA GLN A 53 16.96 -6.92 19.78
C GLN A 53 15.85 -7.89 20.25
N PRO A 54 16.04 -9.22 20.10
CA PRO A 54 15.45 -10.16 21.03
C PRO A 54 16.15 -9.99 22.38
N LYS A 55 15.44 -9.49 23.39
CA LYS A 55 15.96 -9.48 24.77
C LYS A 55 16.06 -10.93 25.22
N ALA A 56 17.29 -11.45 25.29
CA ALA A 56 17.55 -12.79 25.79
C ALA A 56 17.06 -12.89 27.25
N PRO A 57 16.49 -14.03 27.68
CA PRO A 57 15.66 -14.10 28.89
C PRO A 57 16.45 -14.15 30.22
N TRP A 58 17.71 -13.72 30.25
CA TRP A 58 18.62 -13.88 31.40
C TRP A 58 19.50 -12.65 31.66
N GLU A 59 18.97 -11.43 31.58
CA GLU A 59 19.66 -10.30 32.21
C GLU A 59 19.43 -10.39 33.73
N VAL A 60 20.49 -10.85 34.42
CA VAL A 60 20.63 -11.02 35.87
C VAL A 60 20.82 -9.67 36.56
#